data_AF-A0A3G5U9Y9-F1
#
_entry.id   AF-A0A3G5U9Y9-F1
#
_cell.length_a   1.000
_cell.length_b   1.000
_cell.length_c   1.000
_cell.angle_alpha   90.00
_cell.angle_beta   90.00
_cell.angle_gamma   90.00
#
_symmetry.space_group_name_H-M   'P 1'
#
loop_
_entity.id
_entity.type
_entity.pdbx_description
1 polymer ?
#
loop_
_entity_poly.entity_id
_entity_poly.type
_entity_poly.pdbx_seq_one_letter_code
_entity_poly.pdbx_strand_id
1 'polypeptide(L)' 'MSEATKELNEILRKYNVSAEDVIEMMSQWLERKVYDDREETLEEYGENDFIRLDNLHADINKLDWKFNYPY' A
#
# COMPACT_ATOMS: atom_id res chain seq x y z
N MET A 1 20.37 5.31 3.49
CA MET A 1 19.04 5.85 3.18
C MET A 1 19.17 6.64 1.89
N SER A 2 18.40 6.30 0.85
CA SER A 2 18.48 7.00 -0.45
C SER A 2 17.88 8.40 -0.33
N GLU A 3 18.21 9.28 -1.29
CA GLU A 3 17.68 10.65 -1.30
C GLU A 3 16.15 10.67 -1.42
N ALA A 4 15.58 9.78 -2.24
CA ALA A 4 14.13 9.59 -2.36
C ALA A 4 13.46 9.18 -1.04
N THR A 5 14.11 8.35 -0.22
CA THR A 5 13.57 7.96 1.10
C THR A 5 13.57 9.15 2.08
N LYS A 6 14.58 10.02 2.03
CA LYS A 6 14.61 11.22 2.86
C LYS A 6 13.51 12.20 2.46
N GLU A 7 13.37 12.47 1.16
CA GLU A 7 12.33 13.35 0.64
C GLU A 7 10.93 12.86 1.03
N LEU A 8 10.67 11.55 0.92
CA LEU A 8 9.42 10.95 1.37
C LEU A 8 9.19 11.19 2.86
N ASN A 9 10.19 10.92 3.71
CA ASN A 9 10.07 11.12 5.15
C ASN A 9 9.81 12.59 5.53
N GLU A 10 10.42 13.55 4.82
CA GLU A 10 10.15 14.98 5.02
C GLU A 10 8.72 15.35 4.65
N ILE A 11 8.20 14.82 3.55
CA ILE A 11 6.80 15.00 3.14
C ILE A 11 5.86 14.44 4.21
N LEU A 12 6.07 13.20 4.64
CA LEU A 12 5.22 12.56 5.65
C LEU A 12 5.24 13.33 6.98
N ARG A 13 6.43 13.75 7.42
CA ARG A 13 6.59 14.56 8.64
C ARG A 13 5.89 15.92 8.56
N LYS A 14 5.91 16.58 7.40
CA LYS A 14 5.22 17.86 7.19
C LYS A 14 3.72 17.77 7.51
N TYR A 15 3.10 16.63 7.24
CA TYR A 15 1.68 16.39 7.47
C TYR A 15 1.39 15.58 8.74
N ASN A 16 2.40 15.28 9.55
CA ASN A 16 2.28 14.45 10.75
C ASN A 16 1.65 13.07 10.46
N VAL A 17 2.05 12.48 9.34
CA VAL A 17 1.64 11.13 8.91
C VAL A 17 2.84 10.21 9.08
N SER A 18 2.64 9.03 9.67
CA SER A 18 3.69 8.01 9.77
C SER A 18 3.76 7.16 8.50
N ALA A 19 4.88 6.48 8.28
CA ALA A 19 4.97 5.51 7.19
C ALA A 19 3.96 4.36 7.36
N GLU A 20 3.66 3.99 8.61
CA GLU A 20 2.68 2.97 8.98
C GLU A 20 1.28 3.38 8.54
N ASP A 21 0.89 4.64 8.78
CA ASP A 21 -0.40 5.17 8.33
C ASP A 21 -0.54 5.10 6.79
N VAL A 22 0.54 5.40 6.05
CA VAL A 22 0.53 5.31 4.59
C VAL A 22 0.39 3.87 4.12
N ILE A 23 1.11 2.96 4.75
CA ILE A 23 1.03 1.53 4.46
C ILE A 23 -0.38 1.00 4.77
N GLU A 24 -0.98 1.41 5.89
CA GLU A 24 -2.35 1.03 6.24
C GLU A 24 -3.35 1.54 5.19
N MET A 25 -3.24 2.82 4.80
CA MET A 25 -4.08 3.39 3.73
C MET A 25 -3.90 2.63 2.40
N MET A 26 -2.67 2.27 2.04
CA MET A 26 -2.40 1.46 0.84
C MET A 26 -2.99 0.05 0.94
N SER A 27 -2.90 -0.58 2.12
CA SER A 27 -3.43 -1.92 2.36
C SER A 27 -4.94 -1.94 2.22
N GLN A 28 -5.64 -0.97 2.83
CA GLN A 28 -7.08 -0.81 2.72
C GLN A 28 -7.52 -0.50 1.28
N TRP A 29 -6.77 0.34 0.57
CA TRP A 29 -7.06 0.62 -0.85
C TRP A 29 -6.93 -0.63 -1.72
N LEU A 30 -5.89 -1.43 -1.48
CA LEU A 30 -5.69 -2.70 -2.19
C LEU A 30 -6.79 -3.71 -1.88
N GLU A 31 -7.14 -3.87 -0.60
CA GLU A 31 -8.23 -4.76 -0.18
C GLU A 31 -9.53 -4.42 -0.90
N ARG A 32 -9.87 -3.13 -0.93
CA ARG A 32 -11.04 -2.65 -1.66
C ARG A 32 -10.96 -2.97 -3.15
N LYS A 33 -9.84 -2.74 -3.82
CA LYS A 33 -9.71 -2.99 -5.27
C LYS A 33 -9.75 -4.48 -5.63
N VAL A 34 -9.18 -5.35 -4.80
CA VAL A 34 -9.03 -6.78 -5.11
C VAL A 34 -10.19 -7.64 -4.59
N TYR A 35 -10.87 -7.20 -3.54
CA TYR A 35 -12.03 -7.90 -2.96
C TYR A 35 -13.35 -7.18 -3.23
N ASP A 36 -13.52 -5.96 -2.75
CA ASP A 36 -14.84 -5.27 -2.76
C ASP A 36 -15.25 -4.82 -4.17
N ASP A 37 -14.33 -4.18 -4.89
CA ASP A 37 -14.53 -3.61 -6.22
C ASP A 37 -13.89 -4.51 -7.30
N ARG A 38 -13.87 -5.83 -7.08
CA ARG A 38 -13.14 -6.79 -7.93
C ARG A 38 -13.56 -6.72 -9.40
N GLU A 39 -14.87 -6.74 -9.67
CA GLU A 39 -15.39 -6.74 -11.05
C GLU A 39 -15.07 -5.42 -11.77
N GLU A 40 -15.26 -4.29 -11.09
CA GLU A 40 -14.91 -2.97 -11.61
C GLU A 40 -13.41 -2.85 -11.87
N THR A 41 -12.58 -3.36 -10.95
CA THR A 41 -11.12 -3.32 -11.08
C THR A 41 -10.64 -4.22 -12.23
N LEU A 42 -11.27 -5.38 -12.43
CA LEU A 42 -10.98 -6.24 -13.59
C LEU A 42 -11.36 -5.57 -14.90
N GLU A 43 -12.49 -4.85 -14.95
CA GLU A 43 -12.92 -4.12 -16.13
C GLU A 43 -12.01 -2.90 -16.42
N GLU A 44 -11.60 -2.17 -15.38
CA GLU A 44 -10.79 -0.96 -15.48
C GLU A 44 -9.33 -1.27 -15.89
N TYR A 45 -8.70 -2.25 -15.26
CA TYR A 45 -7.27 -2.52 -15.41
C TYR A 45 -6.96 -3.77 -16.25
N GLY A 46 -7.93 -4.66 -16.44
CA GLY A 46 -7.71 -5.95 -17.08
C GLY A 46 -7.06 -6.99 -16.16
N GLU A 47 -7.06 -8.23 -16.63
CA GLU A 47 -6.72 -9.42 -15.83
C GLU A 47 -5.28 -9.43 -15.31
N ASN A 48 -4.31 -9.04 -16.15
CA ASN A 48 -2.90 -9.06 -15.77
C ASN A 48 -2.57 -8.05 -14.65
N ASP A 49 -3.15 -6.85 -14.72
CA ASP A 49 -2.94 -5.82 -13.70
C ASP A 49 -3.72 -6.14 -12.43
N PHE A 50 -4.92 -6.72 -12.56
CA PHE A 50 -5.66 -7.23 -11.40
C PHE A 50 -4.84 -8.29 -10.64
N ILE A 51 -4.27 -9.28 -11.34
CA ILE A 51 -3.42 -10.30 -10.72
C ILE A 51 -2.20 -9.67 -10.04
N ARG A 52 -1.62 -8.62 -10.62
CA ARG A 52 -0.51 -7.89 -9.99
C ARG A 52 -0.94 -7.21 -8.69
N LEU A 53 -2.13 -6.58 -8.66
CA LEU A 53 -2.68 -5.93 -7.47
C LEU A 53 -3.05 -6.96 -6.38
N ASP A 54 -3.63 -8.10 -6.76
CA ASP A 54 -3.98 -9.19 -5.84
C ASP A 54 -2.73 -9.79 -5.17
N ASN A 55 -1.67 -10.04 -5.95
CA ASN A 55 -0.39 -10.48 -5.40
C ASN A 55 0.24 -9.43 -4.47
N LEU A 56 0.17 -8.14 -4.85
CA LEU A 56 0.69 -7.05 -4.02
C LEU A 56 -0.07 -6.96 -2.69
N HIS A 57 -1.40 -7.09 -2.72
CA HIS A 57 -2.23 -7.14 -1.51
C HIS A 57 -1.84 -8.31 -0.60
N ALA A 58 -1.67 -9.49 -1.18
CA ALA A 58 -1.26 -10.69 -0.44
C ALA A 58 0.13 -10.53 0.21
N ASP A 59 1.08 -9.88 -0.46
CA ASP A 59 2.43 -9.69 0.09
C ASP A 59 2.48 -8.59 1.15
N ILE A 60 1.73 -7.49 0.97
CA ILE A 60 1.58 -6.43 1.98
C ILE A 60 0.92 -6.99 3.25
N ASN A 61 -0.11 -7.82 3.14
CA ASN A 61 -0.77 -8.42 4.31
C ASN A 61 0.09 -9.45 5.07
N LYS A 62 1.17 -9.97 4.47
CA LYS A 62 2.11 -10.87 5.17
C LYS A 62 3.12 -10.12 6.03
N LEU A 63 3.29 -8.82 5.81
CA LEU A 63 4.22 -8.02 6.58
C LEU A 63 3.63 -7.81 7.98
N ASP A 64 4.31 -8.31 9.01
CA ASP A 64 3.94 -8.04 10.40
C ASP A 64 4.38 -6.62 10.77
N TRP A 65 3.54 -5.65 10.40
CA TRP A 65 3.85 -4.21 10.46
C TRP A 65 4.18 -3.72 11.87
N LYS A 66 3.68 -4.40 12.91
CA LYS A 66 3.95 -4.07 14.32
C LYS A 66 5.41 -4.21 14.74
N PHE A 67 6.26 -4.85 13.93
CA PHE A 67 7.65 -5.18 14.32
C PHE A 67 8.74 -4.37 13.59
N ASN A 68 8.44 -3.72 12.46
CA ASN A 68 9.49 -3.25 11.53
C ASN A 68 9.69 -1.73 11.43
N TYR A 69 8.84 -0.91 12.07
CA TYR A 69 9.00 0.55 12.07
C TYR A 69 8.80 1.17 13.47
N PRO A 70 9.71 0.93 14.43
CA PRO A 70 9.68 1.70 15.66
C PRO A 70 10.01 3.17 15.33
N TYR A 71 9.08 4.07 15.67
CA TYR A 71 9.18 5.54 15.61
C TYR A 71 10.58 6.11 15.92
#